data_AF-A0A811QXK6-F1
#
_entry.id   AF-A0A811QXK6-F1
#
_cell.length_a   1.000
_cell.length_b   1.000
_cell.length_c   1.000
_cell.angle_alpha   90.00
_cell.angle_beta   90.00
_cell.angle_gamma   90.00
#
_symmetry.space_group_name_H-M   'P 1'
#
loop_
_entity.id
_entity.type
_entity.pdbx_description
1 polymer ?
#
loop_
_entity_poly.entity_id
_entity_poly.type
_entity_poly.pdbx_seq_one_letter_code
_entity_poly.pdbx_strand_id
1 'polypeptide(L)' 'MSDAVNNVANALRETGATHVDPDLYLAVMEMQGFTTEAHIVAYTYLLKNKAIATGFVKMAINHRDIWLRNYLVKNYYM' A
#
# COMPACT_ATOMS: atom_id res chain seq x y z
N MET A 1 -33.82 -16.76 4.61
CA MET A 1 -32.74 -16.24 5.49
C MET A 1 -31.34 -16.55 4.98
N SER A 2 -31.17 -17.49 4.04
CA SER A 2 -29.87 -17.84 3.44
C SER A 2 -29.28 -16.71 2.55
N ASP A 3 -30.12 -15.97 1.82
CA ASP A 3 -29.67 -15.00 0.81
C ASP A 3 -28.92 -13.80 1.42
N ALA A 4 -29.39 -13.30 2.57
CA ALA A 4 -28.72 -12.21 3.28
C ALA A 4 -27.35 -12.63 3.81
N VAL A 5 -27.24 -13.87 4.32
CA VAL A 5 -25.98 -14.44 4.82
C VAL A 5 -25.00 -14.69 3.66
N ASN A 6 -25.50 -15.17 2.52
CA ASN A 6 -24.69 -15.38 1.32
C ASN A 6 -24.21 -14.07 0.70
N ASN A 7 -25.01 -13.00 0.74
CA ASN A 7 -24.61 -11.67 0.29
C ASN A 7 -23.51 -11.08 1.18
N VAL A 8 -23.60 -11.25 2.51
CA VAL A 8 -22.54 -10.84 3.44
C VAL A 8 -21.27 -11.66 3.22
N ALA A 9 -21.38 -12.98 3.03
CA ALA A 9 -20.23 -13.84 2.74
C ALA A 9 -19.56 -13.48 1.40
N ASN A 10 -20.35 -13.13 0.37
CA ASN A 10 -19.84 -12.67 -0.92
C ASN A 10 -19.17 -11.29 -0.82
N ALA A 11 -19.78 -10.34 -0.11
CA ALA A 11 -19.17 -9.03 0.14
C ALA A 11 -17.87 -9.18 0.93
N LEU A 12 -17.83 -10.07 1.93
CA LEU A 12 -16.64 -10.34 2.71
C LEU A 12 -15.55 -11.03 1.87
N ARG A 13 -15.93 -11.93 0.95
CA ARG A 13 -15.03 -12.58 -0.02
C ARG A 13 -14.46 -11.58 -1.04
N GLU A 14 -15.27 -10.64 -1.51
CA GLU A 14 -14.82 -9.52 -2.36
C GLU A 14 -13.86 -8.58 -1.62
N THR A 15 -14.09 -8.34 -0.32
CA THR A 15 -13.13 -7.59 0.51
C THR A 15 -11.89 -8.40 0.93
N GLY A 16 -11.99 -9.74 0.84
CA GLY A 16 -10.98 -10.71 1.29
C GLY A 16 -9.91 -11.00 0.24
N ALA A 17 -10.24 -10.94 -1.05
CA ALA A 17 -9.25 -10.90 -2.11
C ALA A 17 -8.45 -9.60 -1.94
N THR A 18 -7.17 -9.72 -1.62
CA THR A 18 -6.21 -8.64 -1.47
C THR A 18 -6.07 -7.88 -2.79
N HIS A 19 -7.00 -6.98 -3.08
CA HIS A 19 -6.86 -5.99 -4.13
C HIS A 19 -5.85 -4.95 -3.64
N VAL A 20 -4.58 -5.34 -3.72
CA VAL A 20 -3.47 -4.40 -3.70
C VAL A 20 -3.49 -3.74 -5.07
N ASP A 21 -3.41 -2.42 -5.09
CA ASP A 21 -3.32 -1.67 -6.33
C ASP A 21 -2.17 -2.23 -7.18
N PRO A 22 -2.41 -2.66 -8.44
CA PRO A 22 -1.39 -3.28 -9.28
C PRO A 22 -0.17 -2.37 -9.49
N ASP A 23 -0.35 -1.06 -9.39
CA ASP A 23 0.71 -0.09 -9.58
C ASP A 23 1.52 0.16 -8.31
N LEU A 24 1.14 -0.41 -7.15
CA LEU A 24 1.80 -0.16 -5.88
C LEU A 24 3.29 -0.49 -5.91
N TYR A 25 3.66 -1.62 -6.52
CA TYR A 25 5.06 -2.03 -6.58
C TYR A 25 5.90 -1.00 -7.34
N LEU A 26 5.48 -0.63 -8.55
CA LEU A 26 6.18 0.36 -9.37
C LEU A 26 6.18 1.74 -8.71
N ALA A 27 5.04 2.16 -8.15
CA ALA A 27 4.89 3.45 -7.46
C ALA A 27 5.88 3.62 -6.28
N VAL A 28 6.29 2.53 -5.64
CA VAL A 28 7.32 2.54 -4.59
C VAL A 28 8.73 2.39 -5.18
N MET A 29 8.95 1.46 -6.11
CA MET A 29 10.28 1.10 -6.60
C MET A 29 10.90 2.12 -7.56
N GLU A 30 10.09 2.90 -8.26
CA GLU A 30 10.59 3.93 -9.19
C GLU A 30 11.02 5.23 -8.47
N MET A 31 10.76 5.33 -7.16
CA MET A 31 11.16 6.49 -6.36
C MET A 31 12.68 6.57 -6.26
N GLN A 32 13.24 7.70 -6.67
CA GLN A 32 14.69 7.91 -6.69
C GLN A 32 15.19 8.41 -5.34
N GLY A 33 16.45 8.11 -5.02
CA GLY A 33 17.11 8.63 -3.81
C GLY A 33 16.88 7.82 -2.54
N PHE A 34 16.35 6.60 -2.65
CA PHE A 34 16.27 5.64 -1.56
C PHE A 34 16.94 4.32 -1.96
N THR A 35 17.38 3.55 -0.97
CA THR A 35 17.94 2.21 -1.19
C THR A 35 16.83 1.21 -1.50
N THR A 36 17.18 0.11 -2.14
CA THR A 36 16.25 -1.00 -2.41
C THR A 36 15.63 -1.52 -1.12
N GLU A 37 16.41 -1.64 -0.05
CA GLU A 37 15.95 -2.10 1.27
C GLU A 37 14.88 -1.17 1.84
N ALA A 38 15.09 0.15 1.76
CA ALA A 38 14.10 1.13 2.19
C ALA A 38 12.79 1.02 1.39
N HIS A 39 12.88 0.84 0.07
CA HIS A 39 11.70 0.59 -0.76
C HIS A 39 10.95 -0.67 -0.32
N ILE A 40 11.65 -1.77 -0.05
CA ILE A 40 11.02 -3.02 0.39
C ILE A 40 10.35 -2.86 1.76
N VAL A 41 10.96 -2.14 2.70
CA VAL A 41 10.36 -1.86 4.01
C VAL A 41 9.06 -1.05 3.85
N ALA A 42 9.08 0.04 3.09
CA ALA A 42 7.88 0.82 2.80
C ALA A 42 6.81 0.00 2.07
N TYR A 43 7.20 -0.77 1.06
CA TYR A 43 6.29 -1.60 0.27
C TYR A 43 5.58 -2.65 1.13
N THR A 44 6.31 -3.39 1.97
CA THR A 44 5.70 -4.40 2.85
C THR A 44 4.78 -3.79 3.90
N TYR A 45 5.04 -2.56 4.35
CA TYR A 45 4.10 -1.81 5.19
C TYR A 45 2.84 -1.44 4.42
N LEU A 46 2.96 -0.91 3.20
CA LEU A 46 1.82 -0.52 2.37
C LEU A 46 0.95 -1.73 1.99
N LEU A 47 1.55 -2.90 1.71
CA LEU A 47 0.82 -4.16 1.50
C LEU A 47 -0.09 -4.53 2.68
N LYS A 48 0.36 -4.26 3.91
CA LYS A 48 -0.42 -4.51 5.12
C LYS A 48 -1.46 -3.41 5.39
N ASN A 49 -1.28 -2.22 4.81
CA ASN A 49 -2.09 -1.03 5.06
C ASN A 49 -2.76 -0.53 3.77
N LYS A 50 -3.74 -1.29 3.27
CA LYS A 50 -4.39 -1.10 1.96
C LYS A 50 -4.90 0.32 1.69
N ALA A 51 -5.50 0.99 2.68
CA ALA A 51 -6.00 2.36 2.54
C ALA A 51 -4.86 3.35 2.29
N ILE A 52 -3.74 3.19 2.99
CA ILE A 52 -2.54 4.01 2.81
C ILE A 52 -1.90 3.71 1.46
N ALA A 53 -1.80 2.43 1.06
CA ALA A 53 -1.31 2.04 -0.26
C ALA A 53 -2.11 2.68 -1.40
N THR A 54 -3.43 2.63 -1.32
CA THR A 54 -4.32 3.25 -2.32
C THR A 54 -4.09 4.77 -2.38
N GLY A 55 -3.95 5.42 -1.23
CA GLY A 55 -3.61 6.85 -1.18
C GLY A 55 -2.24 7.14 -1.80
N PHE A 56 -1.24 6.35 -1.45
CA PHE A 56 0.14 6.50 -1.92
C PHE A 56 0.23 6.40 -3.45
N VAL A 57 -0.42 5.42 -4.07
CA VAL A 57 -0.45 5.29 -5.54
C VAL A 57 -1.13 6.50 -6.19
N LYS A 58 -2.15 7.10 -5.57
CA LYS A 58 -2.83 8.27 -6.13
C LYS A 58 -2.10 9.60 -5.89
N MET A 59 -1.05 9.62 -5.06
CA MET A 59 -0.26 10.82 -4.80
C MET A 59 0.61 11.20 -6.01
N ALA A 60 0.83 12.50 -6.18
CA ALA A 60 1.87 13.02 -7.07
C ALA A 60 3.26 12.57 -6.58
N ILE A 61 4.22 12.48 -7.51
CA ILE A 61 5.57 11.95 -7.24
C ILE A 61 6.27 12.68 -6.08
N ASN A 62 6.16 14.02 -6.03
CA ASN A 62 6.73 14.83 -4.95
C ASN A 62 6.10 14.52 -3.58
N HIS A 63 4.82 14.16 -3.53
CA HIS A 63 4.15 13.78 -2.28
C HIS A 63 4.52 12.36 -1.84
N ARG A 64 4.73 11.44 -2.79
CA ARG A 64 5.25 10.09 -2.49
C ARG A 64 6.65 10.15 -1.89
N ASP A 65 7.52 11.02 -2.40
CA ASP A 65 8.86 11.26 -1.86
C ASP A 65 8.80 11.74 -0.40
N ILE A 66 7.98 12.76 -0.11
CA ILE A 66 7.78 13.28 1.25
C ILE A 66 7.24 12.18 2.17
N TRP A 67 6.27 11.40 1.70
CA TRP A 67 5.71 10.29 2.48
C TRP A 67 6.77 9.24 2.81
N LEU A 68 7.57 8.80 1.83
CA LEU A 68 8.64 7.83 2.03
C LEU A 68 9.69 8.34 3.01
N ARG A 69 10.16 9.59 2.88
CA ARG A 69 11.12 10.19 3.82
C ARG A 69 10.59 10.17 5.25
N ASN A 70 9.36 10.65 5.44
CA ASN A 70 8.75 10.72 6.77
C ASN A 70 8.50 9.34 7.38
N TYR A 71 8.10 8.37 6.56
CA TYR A 71 7.88 6.99 7.00
C TYR A 71 9.20 6.33 7.38
N LEU A 72 10.21 6.39 6.52
CA LEU A 72 11.48 5.73 6.72
C LEU A 72 12.24 6.31 7.91
N VAL A 73 12.32 7.64 8.07
CA VAL A 73 12.94 8.28 9.25
C VAL A 73 12.39 7.74 10.57
N LYS A 74 11.12 7.35 10.62
CA LYS A 74 10.46 6.84 11.82
C LYS A 74 10.56 5.32 12.01
N ASN A 75 10.66 4.57 10.92
CA ASN A 75 10.42 3.12 10.92
C ASN A 75 11.61 2.31 10.37
N TYR A 76 12.60 2.98 9.79
CA TYR A 76 13.76 2.39 9.16
C TYR A 76 14.93 3.35 9.33
N TYR A 77 15.70 3.15 10.41
CA TYR A 77 16.89 3.94 10.69
C TYR A 77 17.82 3.93 9.46
N MET A 78 17.90 5.09 8.80
CA MET A 78 19.01 5.46 7.90
C MET A 78 19.95 6.39 8.66
#